data_AF-A0A849GC64-F1
#
_entry.id   AF-A0A849GC64-F1
#
_cell.length_a   1.000
_cell.length_b   1.000
_cell.length_c   1.000
_cell.angle_alpha   90.00
_cell.angle_beta   90.00
_cell.angle_gamma   90.00
#
_symmetry.space_group_name_H-M   'P 1'
#
loop_
_entity.id
_entity.type
_entity.pdbx_description
1 polymer ?
#
loop_
_entity_poly.entity_id
_entity_poly.type
_entity_poly.pdbx_seq_one_letter_code
_entity_poly.pdbx_strand_id
1 'polypeptide(L)'
;MGTVASDLRGVSGNRESAPLRFVTAASLFDGHDAAINIMRRLIQAQGAEVIHLGHNRSVDDIVRAAIQEDADGIAISSYQGGHIEFFRYMVDRLRELGAGHIKVFGGGGGTITPEEIAALMDYGVERIYHPHDGMELGLEAMIEDLIDRTVASRRPTVAPPTSKSFVDIAATISAIEEGIFDDAELARLRKAWRMQAGQVPVIGITGTGGAGKSSVTDEILNRFLSCFPDMRIAVLAVDPTRRRTGGALLGDRIRMNSLRSERVYMRSIATRRQHLATSEMLADHIAYLKAQGFDLVIVETAGIGQSDSEIVDMVDFSVYVMTSEYGAASQLEKIDMLDFADLVVLNKYDKRGAEDALRDVRKQWKRNHVAFTVADEDIPVYPTIASQFNDPGISWMFSELCRRVVEKADLDEKAWTPDIDTSVREPRSTAMIPGARIRYLAEIAEQGRDINYRADSQAEIASRAQHLFESLRLLEDPQLPRELELYQADALTGDDDRSLLLLRQRYQEAVGDLSADSLKLLRDWPQRKAGVRSEKHS
;
A
#
# COMPACT_ATOMS: atom_id res chain seq x y z
N MET A 1 -16.44 21.88 -17.04
CA MET A 1 -16.43 21.33 -18.42
C MET A 1 -15.34 20.29 -18.46
N GLY A 2 -15.72 19.01 -18.60
CA GLY A 2 -14.80 17.89 -18.49
C GLY A 2 -14.00 17.72 -19.77
N THR A 3 -12.68 17.89 -19.68
CA THR A 3 -11.74 17.61 -20.76
C THR A 3 -11.79 16.12 -21.06
N VAL A 4 -12.19 15.77 -22.28
CA VAL A 4 -12.20 14.40 -22.79
C VAL A 4 -10.75 13.97 -22.98
N ALA A 5 -10.45 12.67 -22.79
CA ALA A 5 -9.08 12.13 -22.90
C ALA A 5 -8.39 12.42 -24.26
N SER A 6 -9.13 12.87 -25.29
CA SER A 6 -8.60 13.34 -26.56
C SER A 6 -7.82 14.67 -26.48
N ASP A 7 -8.06 15.46 -25.43
CA ASP A 7 -7.61 16.86 -25.36
C ASP A 7 -6.37 17.07 -24.48
N LEU A 8 -5.84 15.98 -23.87
CA LEU A 8 -4.56 16.00 -23.15
C LEU A 8 -3.41 15.84 -24.16
N ARG A 9 -2.45 16.77 -24.17
CA ARG A 9 -1.27 16.78 -25.06
C ARG A 9 -0.19 15.73 -24.71
N GLY A 10 -0.58 14.61 -24.11
CA GLY A 10 0.14 13.33 -24.15
C GLY A 10 -0.54 12.29 -25.08
N VAL A 11 -1.72 12.63 -25.63
CA VAL A 11 -2.48 11.77 -26.56
C VAL A 11 -2.39 12.27 -28.01
N SER A 12 -1.88 13.49 -28.22
CA SER A 12 -1.71 14.11 -29.54
C SER A 12 -0.25 14.22 -30.02
N GLY A 13 0.71 13.61 -29.32
CA GLY A 13 2.05 13.34 -29.83
C GLY A 13 2.16 11.87 -30.21
N ASN A 14 2.48 11.58 -31.48
CA ASN A 14 2.81 10.27 -32.06
C ASN A 14 2.26 9.01 -31.34
N ARG A 15 1.14 8.48 -31.84
CA ARG A 15 0.49 7.23 -31.38
C ARG A 15 1.32 5.94 -31.60
N GLU A 16 2.62 6.05 -31.84
CA GLU A 16 3.51 4.95 -32.24
C GLU A 16 4.58 4.57 -31.20
N SER A 17 4.78 5.33 -30.12
CA SER A 17 5.79 5.00 -29.08
C SER A 17 5.16 4.56 -27.76
N ALA A 18 5.74 3.55 -27.09
CA ALA A 18 5.29 3.12 -25.76
C ALA A 18 5.34 4.25 -24.72
N PRO A 19 4.56 4.17 -23.62
CA PRO A 19 4.61 5.15 -22.53
C PRO A 19 6.01 5.32 -21.95
N LEU A 20 6.36 6.53 -21.48
CA LEU A 20 7.59 6.74 -20.72
C LEU A 20 7.54 6.01 -19.39
N ARG A 21 8.69 5.50 -18.96
CA ARG A 21 8.85 4.79 -17.68
C ARG A 21 9.72 5.61 -16.73
N PHE A 22 9.21 5.86 -15.53
CA PHE A 22 9.92 6.61 -14.49
C PHE A 22 10.11 5.79 -13.22
N VAL A 23 11.33 5.77 -12.69
CA VAL A 23 11.59 5.33 -11.31
C VAL A 23 11.52 6.53 -10.38
N THR A 24 10.73 6.42 -9.30
CA THR A 24 10.59 7.51 -8.32
C THR A 24 10.91 7.04 -6.90
N ALA A 25 11.74 7.78 -6.17
CA ALA A 25 12.15 7.44 -4.80
C ALA A 25 12.53 8.67 -3.97
N ALA A 26 12.53 8.54 -2.64
CA ALA A 26 13.28 9.45 -1.77
C ALA A 26 14.67 8.88 -1.45
N SER A 27 15.65 9.77 -1.23
CA SER A 27 17.06 9.40 -1.01
C SER A 27 17.29 8.52 0.24
N LEU A 28 18.52 8.01 0.39
CA LEU A 28 18.90 7.18 1.52
C LEU A 28 18.74 7.94 2.84
N PHE A 29 18.19 7.27 3.86
CA PHE A 29 17.83 7.85 5.16
C PHE A 29 16.87 9.03 5.11
N ASP A 30 16.20 9.27 3.98
CA ASP A 30 15.18 10.29 3.85
C ASP A 30 13.78 9.67 3.97
N GLY A 31 13.01 10.15 4.94
CA GLY A 31 11.60 9.80 5.16
C GLY A 31 10.62 10.78 4.52
N HIS A 32 11.09 11.87 3.90
CA HIS A 32 10.24 12.91 3.31
C HIS A 32 9.69 12.46 1.95
N ASP A 33 8.66 11.62 1.97
CA ASP A 33 8.04 11.09 0.75
C ASP A 33 6.88 11.95 0.22
N ALA A 34 6.44 12.97 0.96
CA ALA A 34 5.29 13.79 0.59
C ALA A 34 5.47 14.48 -0.78
N ALA A 35 6.65 15.05 -1.03
CA ALA A 35 6.96 15.73 -2.29
C ALA A 35 6.98 14.75 -3.46
N ILE A 36 7.72 13.65 -3.35
CA ILE A 36 7.82 12.65 -4.43
C ILE A 36 6.47 11.95 -4.69
N ASN A 37 5.63 11.80 -3.67
CA ASN A 37 4.27 11.28 -3.81
C ASN A 37 3.37 12.22 -4.64
N ILE A 38 3.55 13.54 -4.55
CA ILE A 38 2.85 14.51 -5.40
C ILE A 38 3.42 14.43 -6.83
N MET A 39 4.75 14.49 -6.97
CA MET A 39 5.41 14.47 -8.28
C MET A 39 5.05 13.22 -9.08
N ARG A 40 5.12 12.02 -8.48
CA ARG A 40 4.77 10.77 -9.18
C ARG A 40 3.31 10.72 -9.65
N ARG A 41 2.38 11.36 -8.92
CA ARG A 41 0.96 11.41 -9.33
C ARG A 41 0.79 12.28 -10.56
N LEU A 42 1.53 13.39 -10.64
CA LEU A 42 1.53 14.28 -11.79
C LEU A 42 2.22 13.62 -13.00
N ILE A 43 3.35 12.95 -12.81
CA ILE A 43 4.02 12.16 -13.85
C ILE A 43 3.07 11.09 -14.42
N GLN A 44 2.40 10.33 -13.54
CA GLN A 44 1.38 9.36 -13.95
C GLN A 44 0.20 10.02 -14.69
N ALA A 45 -0.18 11.23 -14.30
CA ALA A 45 -1.28 11.96 -14.93
C ALA A 45 -0.94 12.39 -16.36
N GLN A 46 0.34 12.61 -16.67
CA GLN A 46 0.84 12.87 -18.03
C GLN A 46 0.95 11.60 -18.91
N GLY A 47 0.52 10.45 -18.40
CA GLY A 47 0.47 9.20 -19.18
C GLY A 47 1.69 8.30 -19.04
N ALA A 48 2.64 8.64 -18.16
CA ALA A 48 3.80 7.80 -17.89
C ALA A 48 3.48 6.61 -16.96
N GLU A 49 4.27 5.56 -17.09
CA GLU A 49 4.31 4.40 -16.19
C GLU A 49 5.32 4.67 -15.06
N VAL A 50 4.84 4.73 -13.82
CA VAL A 50 5.67 5.10 -12.67
C VAL A 50 5.94 3.91 -11.76
N ILE A 51 7.21 3.50 -11.70
CA ILE A 51 7.74 2.53 -10.76
C ILE A 51 8.14 3.28 -9.49
N HIS A 52 7.31 3.16 -8.45
CA HIS A 52 7.56 3.89 -7.21
C HIS A 52 8.25 3.01 -6.18
N LEU A 53 9.44 3.42 -5.73
CA LEU A 53 10.23 2.67 -4.74
C LEU A 53 9.97 3.12 -3.30
N GLY A 54 9.22 4.21 -3.07
CA GLY A 54 8.99 4.75 -1.73
C GLY A 54 10.17 5.57 -1.23
N HIS A 55 10.49 5.45 0.06
CA HIS A 55 11.49 6.25 0.75
C HIS A 55 12.65 5.41 1.27
N ASN A 56 13.72 6.05 1.77
CA ASN A 56 14.91 5.39 2.29
C ASN A 56 15.54 4.38 1.30
N ARG A 57 15.89 4.85 0.10
CA ARG A 57 16.49 4.02 -0.95
C ARG A 57 17.95 4.38 -1.22
N SER A 58 18.80 3.36 -1.28
CA SER A 58 20.19 3.53 -1.68
C SER A 58 20.29 3.81 -3.17
N VAL A 59 21.42 4.38 -3.62
CA VAL A 59 21.69 4.58 -5.05
C VAL A 59 21.66 3.25 -5.80
N ASP A 60 22.27 2.19 -5.26
CA ASP A 60 22.30 0.88 -5.91
C ASP A 60 20.90 0.26 -6.06
N ASP A 61 20.01 0.41 -5.07
CA ASP A 61 18.62 -0.05 -5.15
C ASP A 61 17.87 0.67 -6.29
N ILE A 62 18.06 2.00 -6.41
CA ILE A 62 17.41 2.84 -7.42
C ILE A 62 17.94 2.55 -8.82
N VAL A 63 19.26 2.51 -8.98
CA VAL A 63 19.91 2.28 -10.28
C VAL A 63 19.59 0.88 -10.79
N ARG A 64 19.63 -0.15 -9.93
CA ARG A 64 19.23 -1.50 -10.32
C ARG A 64 17.78 -1.54 -10.76
N ALA A 65 16.87 -0.91 -10.03
CA ALA A 65 15.47 -0.83 -10.43
C ALA A 65 15.33 -0.12 -11.79
N ALA A 66 15.98 1.03 -11.98
CA ALA A 66 15.93 1.77 -13.25
C ALA A 66 16.43 0.95 -14.45
N ILE A 67 17.50 0.16 -14.25
CA ILE A 67 18.05 -0.73 -15.29
C ILE A 67 17.08 -1.87 -15.60
N GLN A 68 16.61 -2.61 -14.59
CA GLN A 68 15.70 -3.75 -14.81
C GLN A 68 14.36 -3.30 -15.41
N GLU A 69 13.91 -2.10 -15.05
CA GLU A 69 12.67 -1.52 -15.56
C GLU A 69 12.86 -0.77 -16.88
N ASP A 70 14.07 -0.73 -17.45
CA ASP A 70 14.43 0.04 -18.65
C ASP A 70 13.82 1.45 -18.63
N ALA A 71 14.05 2.16 -17.52
CA ALA A 71 13.41 3.45 -17.27
C ALA A 71 14.02 4.56 -18.14
N ASP A 72 13.18 5.46 -18.64
CA ASP A 72 13.64 6.65 -19.35
C ASP A 72 14.19 7.72 -18.38
N GLY A 73 13.65 7.76 -17.16
CA GLY A 73 14.03 8.74 -16.15
C GLY A 73 13.92 8.24 -14.71
N ILE A 74 14.70 8.86 -13.84
CA ILE A 74 14.69 8.68 -12.39
C ILE A 74 14.36 10.04 -11.77
N ALA A 75 13.33 10.12 -10.93
CA ALA A 75 13.04 11.32 -10.16
C ALA A 75 13.23 11.07 -8.66
N ILE A 76 14.08 11.88 -8.03
CA ILE A 76 14.46 11.75 -6.62
C ILE A 76 14.05 12.97 -5.81
N SER A 77 13.51 12.73 -4.61
CA SER A 77 13.46 13.75 -3.56
C SER A 77 14.58 13.56 -2.53
N SER A 78 15.28 14.64 -2.16
CA SER A 78 16.34 14.61 -1.14
C SER A 78 16.26 15.83 -0.21
N TYR A 79 15.87 15.61 1.04
CA TYR A 79 15.65 16.65 2.06
C TYR A 79 16.58 16.54 3.28
N GLN A 80 17.48 15.56 3.32
CA GLN A 80 18.36 15.29 4.47
C GLN A 80 19.82 15.73 4.28
N GLY A 81 20.16 16.35 3.15
CA GLY A 81 21.55 16.67 2.78
C GLY A 81 22.30 15.48 2.20
N GLY A 82 23.60 15.66 1.90
CA GLY A 82 24.42 14.65 1.20
C GLY A 82 23.98 14.42 -0.26
N HIS A 83 23.16 15.31 -0.81
CA HIS A 83 22.61 15.24 -2.15
C HIS A 83 23.69 15.31 -3.23
N ILE A 84 24.77 16.08 -3.02
CA ILE A 84 25.85 16.16 -4.00
C ILE A 84 26.45 14.78 -4.23
N GLU A 85 26.88 14.11 -3.16
CA GLU A 85 27.50 12.79 -3.20
C GLU A 85 26.50 11.76 -3.74
N PHE A 86 25.24 11.82 -3.27
CA PHE A 86 24.19 10.90 -3.68
C PHE A 86 23.92 10.96 -5.19
N PHE A 87 23.72 12.17 -5.75
CA PHE A 87 23.45 12.33 -7.18
C PHE A 87 24.68 12.03 -8.04
N ARG A 88 25.89 12.45 -7.61
CA ARG A 88 27.13 12.11 -8.34
C ARG A 88 27.34 10.61 -8.40
N TYR A 89 27.20 9.91 -7.26
CA TYR A 89 27.34 8.46 -7.22
C TYR A 89 26.30 7.77 -8.11
N MET A 90 25.05 8.27 -8.15
CA MET A 90 24.03 7.75 -9.05
C MET A 90 24.39 7.90 -10.53
N VAL A 91 24.86 9.08 -10.93
CA VAL A 91 25.30 9.34 -12.31
C VAL A 91 26.48 8.43 -12.69
N ASP A 92 27.46 8.28 -11.80
CA ASP A 92 28.63 7.42 -12.04
C ASP A 92 28.21 5.95 -12.16
N ARG A 93 27.34 5.47 -11.25
CA ARG A 93 26.85 4.10 -11.27
C ARG A 93 26.05 3.78 -12.54
N LEU A 94 25.23 4.71 -13.02
CA LEU A 94 24.53 4.57 -14.29
C LEU A 94 25.50 4.47 -15.47
N ARG A 95 26.56 5.28 -15.49
CA ARG A 95 27.60 5.24 -16.54
C ARG A 95 28.38 3.92 -16.51
N GLU A 96 28.82 3.50 -15.34
CA GLU A 96 29.56 2.23 -15.13
C GLU A 96 28.77 1.01 -15.62
N LEU A 97 27.46 1.01 -15.42
CA LEU A 97 26.57 -0.08 -15.80
C LEU A 97 26.01 0.06 -17.23
N GLY A 98 26.51 1.01 -18.04
CA GLY A 98 26.04 1.21 -19.42
C GLY A 98 24.66 1.88 -19.56
N ALA A 99 24.08 2.33 -18.46
CA ALA A 99 22.76 2.94 -18.35
C ALA A 99 22.80 4.48 -18.27
N GLY A 100 23.88 5.11 -18.72
CA GLY A 100 24.05 6.58 -18.67
C GLY A 100 23.08 7.40 -19.52
N HIS A 101 22.11 6.76 -20.17
CA HIS A 101 21.03 7.42 -20.92
C HIS A 101 19.81 7.76 -20.07
N ILE A 102 19.63 7.05 -18.96
CA ILE A 102 18.53 7.27 -18.03
C ILE A 102 18.73 8.66 -17.41
N LYS A 103 17.73 9.53 -17.56
CA LYS A 103 17.82 10.91 -17.07
C LYS A 103 17.56 10.99 -15.58
N VAL A 104 18.42 11.70 -14.86
CA VAL A 104 18.29 11.88 -13.41
C VAL A 104 17.70 13.26 -13.13
N PHE A 105 16.57 13.28 -12.44
CA PHE A 105 15.86 14.47 -11.97
C PHE A 105 15.86 14.51 -10.45
N GLY A 106 15.89 15.72 -9.87
CA GLY A 106 15.97 15.91 -8.43
C GLY A 106 15.10 17.05 -7.90
N GLY A 107 14.81 17.01 -6.60
CA GLY A 107 14.27 18.14 -5.85
C GLY A 107 14.51 17.96 -4.36
N GLY A 108 14.77 19.05 -3.63
CA GLY A 108 15.07 18.99 -2.20
C GLY A 108 14.54 20.17 -1.39
N GLY A 109 13.59 20.91 -1.96
CA GLY A 109 13.19 22.20 -1.39
C GLY A 109 14.38 23.17 -1.37
N GLY A 110 14.49 23.95 -0.29
CA GLY A 110 15.63 24.84 -0.07
C GLY A 110 16.90 24.15 0.44
N THR A 111 16.92 22.81 0.52
CA THR A 111 18.09 22.05 1.00
C THR A 111 19.22 22.03 -0.02
N ILE A 112 18.88 22.09 -1.32
CA ILE A 112 19.84 22.10 -2.42
C ILE A 112 19.97 23.55 -2.92
N THR A 113 21.14 24.14 -2.71
CA THR A 113 21.41 25.54 -3.06
C THR A 113 21.58 25.72 -4.58
N PRO A 114 21.37 26.94 -5.14
CA PRO A 114 21.54 27.19 -6.57
C PRO A 114 22.93 26.82 -7.11
N GLU A 115 23.99 27.04 -6.33
CA GLU A 115 25.36 26.67 -6.70
C GLU A 115 25.54 25.15 -6.79
N GLU A 116 24.94 24.40 -5.86
CA GLU A 116 24.95 22.94 -5.88
C GLU A 116 24.10 22.37 -7.02
N ILE A 117 22.97 23.01 -7.33
CA ILE A 117 22.14 22.66 -8.50
C ILE A 117 22.98 22.77 -9.77
N ALA A 118 23.66 23.90 -9.98
CA ALA A 118 24.53 24.11 -11.13
C ALA A 118 25.65 23.05 -11.19
N ALA A 119 26.32 22.79 -10.06
CA ALA A 119 27.39 21.80 -9.98
C ALA A 119 26.93 20.36 -10.26
N LEU A 120 25.69 20.00 -9.87
CA LEU A 120 25.10 18.69 -10.14
C LEU A 120 24.65 18.55 -11.59
N MET A 121 24.10 19.62 -12.17
CA MET A 121 23.70 19.65 -13.57
C MET A 121 24.93 19.55 -14.50
N ASP A 122 26.00 20.30 -14.20
CA ASP A 122 27.27 20.20 -14.92
C ASP A 122 27.90 18.79 -14.82
N TYR A 123 27.66 18.06 -13.72
CA TYR A 123 28.16 16.71 -13.54
C TYR A 123 27.43 15.66 -14.41
N GLY A 124 26.14 15.87 -14.66
CA GLY A 124 25.31 14.98 -15.47
C GLY A 124 23.88 14.74 -14.96
N VAL A 125 23.44 15.41 -13.90
CA VAL A 125 22.01 15.44 -13.53
C VAL A 125 21.26 16.26 -14.56
N GLU A 126 20.12 15.80 -15.06
CA GLU A 126 19.37 16.49 -16.11
C GLU A 126 18.77 17.81 -15.60
N ARG A 127 18.09 17.74 -14.45
CA ARG A 127 17.50 18.92 -13.80
C ARG A 127 17.25 18.68 -12.33
N ILE A 128 17.60 19.65 -11.50
CA ILE A 128 17.15 19.73 -10.10
C ILE A 128 16.21 20.91 -9.98
N TYR A 129 14.95 20.68 -9.56
CA TYR A 129 13.95 21.72 -9.40
C TYR A 129 14.05 22.38 -8.02
N HIS A 130 14.27 23.68 -8.00
CA HIS A 130 14.31 24.53 -6.82
C HIS A 130 12.88 25.05 -6.49
N PRO A 131 12.56 25.39 -5.23
CA PRO A 131 11.25 25.98 -4.88
C PRO A 131 10.84 27.18 -5.73
N HIS A 132 11.82 27.98 -6.17
CA HIS A 132 11.56 29.12 -7.05
C HIS A 132 11.00 28.67 -8.41
N ASP A 133 11.52 27.58 -8.99
CA ASP A 133 10.99 27.01 -10.23
C ASP A 133 9.52 26.63 -10.06
N GLY A 134 9.15 26.05 -8.92
CA GLY A 134 7.75 25.70 -8.61
C GLY A 134 6.84 26.89 -8.41
N MET A 135 7.36 28.02 -7.93
CA MET A 135 6.60 29.28 -7.80
C MET A 135 6.42 29.99 -9.14
N GLU A 136 7.42 29.95 -10.02
CA GLU A 136 7.38 30.62 -11.32
C GLU A 136 6.61 29.83 -12.38
N LEU A 137 6.90 28.52 -12.49
CA LEU A 137 6.31 27.64 -13.49
C LEU A 137 4.96 27.07 -13.05
N GLY A 138 4.84 26.77 -11.76
CA GLY A 138 3.80 25.89 -11.24
C GLY A 138 4.18 24.41 -11.37
N LEU A 139 3.56 23.56 -10.53
CA LEU A 139 3.90 22.14 -10.45
C LEU A 139 3.59 21.38 -11.75
N GLU A 140 2.53 21.73 -12.47
CA GLU A 140 2.17 21.05 -13.72
C GLU A 140 3.23 21.31 -14.81
N ALA A 141 3.64 22.57 -15.00
CA ALA A 141 4.65 22.94 -15.98
C ALA A 141 6.04 22.38 -15.65
N MET A 142 6.39 22.22 -14.36
CA MET A 142 7.62 21.51 -13.97
C MET A 142 7.60 20.05 -14.45
N ILE A 143 6.45 19.39 -14.34
CA ILE A 143 6.31 18.00 -14.77
C ILE A 143 6.27 17.91 -16.30
N GLU A 144 5.69 18.89 -16.98
CA GLU A 144 5.79 18.99 -18.45
C GLU A 144 7.25 19.13 -18.91
N ASP A 145 8.03 20.02 -18.30
CA ASP A 145 9.48 20.15 -18.59
C ASP A 145 10.24 18.84 -18.32
N LEU A 146 9.93 18.14 -17.22
CA LEU A 146 10.51 16.83 -16.91
C LEU A 146 10.20 15.79 -18.01
N ILE A 147 8.94 15.74 -18.46
CA ILE A 147 8.50 14.83 -19.52
C ILE A 147 9.17 15.18 -20.84
N ASP A 148 9.15 16.45 -21.24
CA ASP A 148 9.71 16.91 -22.52
C ASP A 148 11.21 16.63 -22.63
N ARG A 149 11.98 16.87 -21.56
CA ARG A 149 13.41 16.52 -21.49
C ARG A 149 13.64 15.03 -21.65
N THR A 150 12.79 14.23 -21.01
CA THR A 150 12.87 12.78 -21.08
C THR A 150 12.59 12.29 -22.50
N VAL A 151 11.51 12.77 -23.13
CA VAL A 151 11.18 12.47 -24.53
C VAL A 151 12.32 12.85 -25.47
N ALA A 152 12.87 14.05 -25.33
CA ALA A 152 13.95 14.53 -26.20
C ALA A 152 15.22 13.69 -26.12
N SER A 153 15.42 12.97 -25.01
CA SER A 153 16.59 12.14 -24.76
C SER A 153 16.34 10.63 -24.87
N ARG A 154 15.09 10.23 -25.10
CA ARG A 154 14.70 8.82 -25.18
C ARG A 154 15.48 8.13 -26.29
N ARG A 155 16.13 7.03 -25.95
CA ARG A 155 16.82 6.20 -26.93
C ARG A 155 15.79 5.39 -27.71
N PRO A 156 15.98 5.21 -29.04
CA PRO A 156 15.22 4.23 -29.78
C PRO A 156 15.44 2.85 -29.18
N THR A 157 14.36 2.09 -29.03
CA THR A 157 14.42 0.70 -28.58
C THR A 157 15.08 -0.15 -29.65
N VAL A 158 16.18 -0.82 -29.28
CA VAL A 158 16.93 -1.71 -30.17
C VAL A 158 17.08 -3.05 -29.49
N ALA A 159 16.82 -4.13 -30.21
CA ALA A 159 17.07 -5.48 -29.73
C ALA A 159 18.59 -5.72 -29.62
N PRO A 160 19.15 -5.91 -28.41
CA PRO A 160 20.58 -6.13 -28.24
C PRO A 160 20.99 -7.52 -28.75
N PRO A 161 22.24 -7.70 -29.25
CA PRO A 161 22.75 -9.02 -29.57
C PRO A 161 22.87 -9.89 -28.32
N THR A 162 22.62 -11.19 -28.45
CA THR A 162 22.54 -12.21 -27.39
C THR A 162 23.53 -12.00 -26.24
N SER A 163 23.07 -11.35 -25.17
CA SER A 163 23.81 -11.10 -23.93
C SER A 163 22.88 -11.32 -22.75
N LYS A 164 23.45 -11.75 -21.61
CA LYS A 164 22.73 -12.10 -20.38
C LYS A 164 22.78 -11.00 -19.31
N SER A 165 23.20 -9.79 -19.66
CA SER A 165 23.21 -8.66 -18.72
C SER A 165 21.78 -8.19 -18.44
N PHE A 166 21.52 -7.62 -17.25
CA PHE A 166 20.19 -7.08 -16.94
C PHE A 166 19.78 -5.91 -17.85
N VAL A 167 20.74 -5.15 -18.37
CA VAL A 167 20.48 -4.09 -19.36
C VAL A 167 19.93 -4.70 -20.65
N ASP A 168 20.56 -5.76 -21.15
CA ASP A 168 20.15 -6.39 -22.40
C ASP A 168 18.81 -7.14 -22.26
N ILE A 169 18.59 -7.75 -21.09
CA ILE A 169 17.31 -8.39 -20.74
C ILE A 169 16.19 -7.35 -20.72
N ALA A 170 16.41 -6.22 -20.05
CA ALA A 170 15.42 -5.16 -19.95
C ALA A 170 15.12 -4.53 -21.32
N ALA A 171 16.14 -4.25 -22.12
CA ALA A 171 15.98 -3.72 -23.47
C ALA A 171 15.25 -4.69 -24.42
N THR A 172 15.51 -6.01 -24.31
CA THR A 172 14.79 -7.02 -25.11
C THR A 172 13.32 -7.10 -24.71
N ILE A 173 13.02 -7.03 -23.42
CA ILE A 173 11.64 -6.97 -22.92
C ILE A 173 10.93 -5.72 -23.45
N SER A 174 11.57 -4.54 -23.40
CA SER A 174 11.03 -3.32 -24.01
C SER A 174 10.82 -3.46 -25.52
N ALA A 175 11.73 -4.12 -26.25
CA ALA A 175 11.58 -4.39 -27.67
C ALA A 175 10.38 -5.28 -28.01
N ILE A 176 10.07 -6.26 -27.14
CA ILE A 176 8.84 -7.06 -27.22
C ILE A 176 7.62 -6.17 -26.94
N GLU A 177 7.66 -5.35 -25.89
CA GLU A 177 6.57 -4.45 -25.50
C GLU A 177 6.22 -3.39 -26.56
N GLU A 178 7.22 -2.94 -27.32
CA GLU A 178 7.09 -1.93 -28.37
C GLU A 178 6.83 -2.53 -29.77
N GLY A 179 6.81 -3.86 -29.90
CA GLY A 179 6.56 -4.52 -31.19
C GLY A 179 7.67 -4.27 -32.22
N ILE A 180 8.92 -4.16 -31.78
CA ILE A 180 10.08 -3.92 -32.66
C ILE A 180 10.36 -5.12 -33.57
N PHE A 181 10.04 -6.33 -33.10
CA PHE A 181 10.15 -7.55 -33.88
C PHE A 181 8.94 -7.72 -34.78
N ASP A 182 9.16 -7.95 -36.07
CA ASP A 182 8.08 -8.39 -36.96
C ASP A 182 7.60 -9.81 -36.59
N ASP A 183 6.42 -10.19 -37.08
CA ASP A 183 5.78 -11.46 -36.72
C ASP A 183 6.66 -12.69 -37.06
N ALA A 184 7.41 -12.64 -38.17
CA ALA A 184 8.24 -13.75 -38.62
C ALA A 184 9.47 -13.91 -37.72
N GLU A 185 10.10 -12.80 -37.36
CA GLU A 185 11.24 -12.75 -36.46
C GLU A 185 10.83 -13.13 -35.04
N LEU A 186 9.71 -12.62 -34.53
CA LEU A 186 9.19 -12.98 -33.22
C LEU A 186 8.85 -14.48 -33.15
N ALA A 187 8.26 -15.05 -34.21
CA ALA A 187 8.02 -16.49 -34.29
C ALA A 187 9.33 -17.31 -34.26
N ARG A 188 10.38 -16.83 -34.94
CA ARG A 188 11.72 -17.45 -34.90
C ARG A 188 12.34 -17.37 -33.51
N LEU A 189 12.23 -16.21 -32.85
CA LEU A 189 12.73 -15.98 -31.49
C LEU A 189 11.99 -16.84 -30.47
N ARG A 190 10.65 -16.91 -30.52
CA ARG A 190 9.83 -17.81 -29.69
C ARG A 190 10.32 -19.26 -29.78
N LYS A 191 10.63 -19.73 -30.99
CA LYS A 191 11.18 -21.08 -31.19
C LYS A 191 12.57 -21.21 -30.58
N ALA A 192 13.45 -20.22 -30.76
CA ALA A 192 14.79 -20.21 -30.17
C ALA A 192 14.74 -20.22 -28.64
N TRP A 193 13.93 -19.37 -28.03
CA TRP A 193 13.76 -19.30 -26.58
C TRP A 193 13.22 -20.60 -26.00
N ARG A 194 12.19 -21.20 -26.63
CA ARG A 194 11.68 -22.50 -26.19
C ARG A 194 12.72 -23.62 -26.22
N MET A 195 13.62 -23.62 -27.22
CA MET A 195 14.71 -24.59 -27.27
C MET A 195 15.79 -24.34 -26.20
N GLN A 196 15.97 -23.09 -25.77
CA GLN A 196 16.97 -22.69 -24.76
C GLN A 196 16.43 -22.75 -23.32
N ALA A 197 15.12 -22.62 -23.14
CA ALA A 197 14.44 -22.47 -21.86
C ALA A 197 14.61 -23.65 -20.89
N GLY A 198 14.96 -24.85 -21.39
CA GLY A 198 15.06 -26.04 -20.56
C GLY A 198 13.79 -26.33 -19.74
N GLN A 199 13.96 -26.94 -18.56
CA GLN A 199 12.88 -27.22 -17.60
C GLN A 199 12.77 -26.11 -16.52
N VAL A 200 12.84 -24.84 -16.90
CA VAL A 200 12.68 -23.73 -15.95
C VAL A 200 11.20 -23.58 -15.57
N PRO A 201 10.78 -23.83 -14.32
CA PRO A 201 9.39 -23.70 -13.91
C PRO A 201 8.93 -22.23 -13.87
N VAL A 202 7.64 -22.04 -14.14
CA VAL A 202 6.94 -20.77 -14.02
C VAL A 202 5.88 -20.87 -12.93
N ILE A 203 5.98 -20.04 -11.89
CA ILE A 203 5.00 -19.94 -10.81
C ILE A 203 4.15 -18.69 -11.02
N GLY A 204 2.85 -18.86 -11.26
CA GLY A 204 1.88 -17.77 -11.32
C GLY A 204 1.25 -17.49 -9.96
N ILE A 205 1.33 -16.25 -9.49
CA ILE A 205 0.70 -15.80 -8.26
C ILE A 205 -0.41 -14.82 -8.62
N THR A 206 -1.64 -15.23 -8.34
CA THR A 206 -2.84 -14.42 -8.58
C THR A 206 -3.69 -14.32 -7.33
N GLY A 207 -4.71 -13.46 -7.32
CA GLY A 207 -5.50 -13.21 -6.12
C GLY A 207 -6.26 -11.89 -6.15
N THR A 208 -7.15 -11.73 -5.18
CA THR A 208 -7.97 -10.51 -5.07
C THR A 208 -7.11 -9.27 -4.75
N GLY A 209 -7.57 -8.11 -5.22
CA GLY A 209 -6.93 -6.83 -4.94
C GLY A 209 -6.75 -6.60 -3.44
N GLY A 210 -5.53 -6.30 -3.00
CA GLY A 210 -5.23 -6.07 -1.59
C GLY A 210 -5.11 -7.32 -0.72
N ALA A 211 -5.16 -8.53 -1.27
CA ALA A 211 -4.93 -9.77 -0.52
C ALA A 211 -3.50 -9.91 0.04
N GLY A 212 -2.56 -9.12 -0.48
CA GLY A 212 -1.15 -9.14 -0.08
C GLY A 212 -0.28 -10.02 -0.96
N LYS A 213 -0.64 -10.19 -2.23
CA LYS A 213 0.12 -10.97 -3.24
C LYS A 213 1.59 -10.61 -3.25
N SER A 214 1.95 -9.35 -3.48
CA SER A 214 3.35 -8.91 -3.54
C SER A 214 4.12 -9.11 -2.24
N SER A 215 3.44 -9.07 -1.09
CA SER A 215 4.05 -9.41 0.20
C SER A 215 4.28 -10.91 0.35
N VAL A 216 3.34 -11.76 -0.11
CA VAL A 216 3.52 -13.21 -0.17
C VAL A 216 4.64 -13.56 -1.17
N THR A 217 4.67 -12.92 -2.34
CA THR A 217 5.73 -13.04 -3.35
C THR A 217 7.09 -12.69 -2.75
N ASP A 218 7.21 -11.58 -2.02
CA ASP A 218 8.47 -11.19 -1.36
C ASP A 218 8.92 -12.22 -0.32
N GLU A 219 8.01 -12.72 0.50
CA GLU A 219 8.33 -13.73 1.51
C GLU A 219 8.71 -15.09 0.89
N ILE A 220 8.11 -15.46 -0.24
CA ILE A 220 8.51 -16.63 -1.05
C ILE A 220 9.91 -16.40 -1.64
N LEU A 221 10.16 -15.24 -2.25
CA LEU A 221 11.48 -14.88 -2.79
C LEU A 221 12.55 -14.93 -1.71
N ASN A 222 12.28 -14.38 -0.53
CA ASN A 222 13.20 -14.40 0.59
C ASN A 222 13.58 -15.83 1.00
N ARG A 223 12.61 -16.75 1.02
CA ARG A 223 12.85 -18.17 1.33
C ARG A 223 13.60 -18.89 0.22
N PHE A 224 13.31 -18.62 -1.05
CA PHE A 224 14.14 -19.14 -2.14
C PHE A 224 15.59 -18.65 -2.04
N LEU A 225 15.79 -17.35 -1.80
CA LEU A 225 17.13 -16.78 -1.67
C LEU A 225 17.90 -17.33 -0.47
N SER A 226 17.20 -17.64 0.63
CA SER A 226 17.79 -18.20 1.85
C SER A 226 18.11 -19.70 1.71
N CYS A 227 17.21 -20.49 1.13
CA CYS A 227 17.36 -21.95 1.04
C CYS A 227 18.18 -22.40 -0.17
N PHE A 228 18.24 -21.59 -1.24
CA PHE A 228 18.94 -21.93 -2.48
C PHE A 228 19.92 -20.81 -2.86
N PRO A 229 21.18 -20.87 -2.38
CA PRO A 229 22.16 -19.78 -2.53
C PRO A 229 22.52 -19.43 -3.98
N ASP A 230 22.46 -20.39 -4.89
CA ASP A 230 22.85 -20.22 -6.29
C ASP A 230 21.67 -19.92 -7.22
N MET A 231 20.43 -20.06 -6.73
CA MET A 231 19.22 -19.92 -7.54
C MET A 231 19.05 -18.47 -8.01
N ARG A 232 18.85 -18.30 -9.33
CA ARG A 232 18.54 -17.04 -10.01
C ARG A 232 17.06 -17.00 -10.36
N ILE A 233 16.39 -15.91 -10.01
CA ILE A 233 14.93 -15.80 -10.10
C ILE A 233 14.57 -14.58 -10.94
N ALA A 234 13.66 -14.74 -11.89
CA ALA A 234 13.03 -13.63 -12.59
C ALA A 234 11.60 -13.43 -12.10
N VAL A 235 11.18 -12.17 -11.93
CA VAL A 235 9.85 -11.80 -11.45
C VAL A 235 9.20 -10.86 -12.47
N LEU A 236 8.03 -11.22 -12.96
CA LEU A 236 7.16 -10.35 -13.75
C LEU A 236 5.98 -9.95 -12.89
N ALA A 237 5.82 -8.65 -12.62
CA ALA A 237 4.68 -8.14 -11.86
C ALA A 237 3.77 -7.31 -12.77
N VAL A 238 2.50 -7.67 -12.85
CA VAL A 238 1.52 -7.05 -13.74
C VAL A 238 0.60 -6.14 -12.94
N ASP A 239 0.60 -4.85 -13.27
CA ASP A 239 -0.21 -3.83 -12.59
C ASP A 239 -1.23 -3.18 -13.55
N PRO A 240 -2.41 -2.77 -13.06
CA PRO A 240 -3.45 -2.21 -13.92
C PRO A 240 -3.10 -0.79 -14.41
N THR A 241 -3.31 -0.54 -15.70
CA THR A 241 -3.18 0.81 -16.28
C THR A 241 -4.39 1.69 -15.95
N ARG A 242 -4.17 2.99 -15.66
CA ARG A 242 -5.29 3.92 -15.43
C ARG A 242 -5.97 4.27 -16.75
N ARG A 243 -7.24 3.87 -16.90
CA ARG A 243 -8.05 4.13 -18.10
C ARG A 243 -8.12 5.61 -18.50
N ARG A 244 -8.19 6.52 -17.53
CA ARG A 244 -8.39 7.96 -17.78
C ARG A 244 -7.15 8.66 -18.32
N THR A 245 -5.97 8.37 -17.76
CA THR A 245 -4.72 9.09 -18.08
C THR A 245 -3.82 8.31 -19.03
N GLY A 246 -4.00 6.99 -19.13
CA GLY A 246 -3.09 6.12 -19.90
C GLY A 246 -1.84 5.70 -19.15
N GLY A 247 -1.46 6.41 -18.08
CA GLY A 247 -0.33 6.06 -17.22
C GLY A 247 -0.65 4.95 -16.20
N ALA A 248 0.39 4.40 -15.59
CA ALA A 248 0.29 3.34 -14.59
C ALA A 248 1.08 3.69 -13.32
N LEU A 249 0.64 3.15 -12.18
CA LEU A 249 1.44 3.15 -10.97
C LEU A 249 1.83 1.70 -10.74
N LEU A 250 3.07 1.39 -11.03
CA LEU A 250 3.66 0.07 -10.90
C LEU A 250 4.15 -0.04 -9.46
N GLY A 251 3.27 -0.57 -8.61
CA GLY A 251 3.35 -0.47 -7.16
C GLY A 251 3.90 -1.72 -6.49
N ASP A 252 3.98 -2.85 -7.18
CA ASP A 252 4.36 -4.12 -6.55
C ASP A 252 5.81 -4.11 -6.05
N ARG A 253 6.73 -3.48 -6.79
CA ARG A 253 8.15 -3.38 -6.43
C ARG A 253 8.39 -2.72 -5.06
N ILE A 254 7.54 -1.79 -4.62
CA ILE A 254 7.69 -1.13 -3.31
C ILE A 254 7.57 -2.11 -2.12
N ARG A 255 6.88 -3.24 -2.33
CA ARG A 255 6.60 -4.23 -1.31
C ARG A 255 7.69 -5.30 -1.19
N MET A 256 8.57 -5.40 -2.17
CA MET A 256 9.53 -6.50 -2.28
C MET A 256 10.91 -6.09 -1.79
N ASN A 257 11.25 -6.43 -0.55
CA ASN A 257 12.55 -6.13 0.05
C ASN A 257 13.66 -7.05 -0.46
N SER A 258 13.31 -8.25 -0.94
CA SER A 258 14.25 -9.29 -1.41
C SER A 258 14.97 -8.92 -2.71
N LEU A 259 14.51 -7.90 -3.43
CA LEU A 259 15.09 -7.41 -4.70
C LEU A 259 16.49 -6.78 -4.56
N ARG A 260 16.98 -6.66 -3.33
CA ARG A 260 18.37 -6.28 -3.04
C ARG A 260 19.39 -7.34 -3.45
N SER A 261 18.96 -8.57 -3.70
CA SER A 261 19.83 -9.62 -4.24
C SER A 261 20.09 -9.42 -5.74
N GLU A 262 21.35 -9.53 -6.17
CA GLU A 262 21.73 -9.54 -7.60
C GLU A 262 21.24 -10.78 -8.34
N ARG A 263 20.81 -11.81 -7.61
CA ARG A 263 20.23 -13.04 -8.17
C ARG A 263 18.78 -12.86 -8.64
N VAL A 264 18.15 -11.73 -8.31
CA VAL A 264 16.76 -11.46 -8.67
C VAL A 264 16.67 -10.39 -9.74
N TYR A 265 16.02 -10.73 -10.85
CA TYR A 265 15.56 -9.78 -11.86
C TYR A 265 14.07 -9.55 -11.67
N MET A 266 13.62 -8.30 -11.70
CA MET A 266 12.20 -8.00 -11.70
C MET A 266 11.85 -7.02 -12.82
N ARG A 267 10.71 -7.22 -13.48
CA ARG A 267 10.13 -6.27 -14.43
C ARG A 267 8.67 -6.03 -14.05
N SER A 268 8.27 -4.76 -14.02
CA SER A 268 6.89 -4.36 -13.80
C SER A 268 6.21 -4.04 -15.14
N ILE A 269 5.09 -4.70 -15.42
CA ILE A 269 4.36 -4.62 -16.69
C ILE A 269 3.00 -3.96 -16.43
N ALA A 270 2.61 -3.00 -17.26
CA ALA A 270 1.28 -2.41 -17.20
C ALA A 270 0.31 -3.19 -18.12
N THR A 271 -0.93 -3.43 -17.68
CA THR A 271 -1.90 -4.20 -18.48
C THR A 271 -2.29 -3.58 -19.82
N ARG A 272 -1.95 -2.30 -20.08
CA ARG A 272 -2.30 -1.49 -21.27
C ARG A 272 -3.81 -1.64 -21.65
N ARG A 273 -4.29 -1.01 -22.72
CA ARG A 273 -5.76 -0.92 -22.99
C ARG A 273 -6.39 -2.19 -23.58
N GLN A 274 -5.61 -3.21 -23.93
CA GLN A 274 -6.06 -4.42 -24.62
C GLN A 274 -5.61 -5.68 -23.87
N HIS A 275 -6.48 -6.21 -23.01
CA HIS A 275 -6.21 -7.39 -22.16
C HIS A 275 -5.64 -8.60 -22.92
N LEU A 276 -6.17 -8.90 -24.12
CA LEU A 276 -5.69 -10.02 -24.96
C LEU A 276 -4.23 -9.84 -25.44
N ALA A 277 -3.84 -8.61 -25.80
CA ALA A 277 -2.47 -8.32 -26.23
C ALA A 277 -1.46 -8.45 -25.06
N THR A 278 -1.93 -8.27 -23.83
CA THR A 278 -1.12 -8.38 -22.62
C THR A 278 -0.77 -9.82 -22.29
N SER A 279 -1.71 -10.76 -22.47
CA SER A 279 -1.46 -12.18 -22.21
C SER A 279 -0.49 -12.77 -23.26
N GLU A 280 -0.59 -12.37 -24.53
CA GLU A 280 0.40 -12.77 -25.55
C GLU A 280 1.80 -12.19 -25.26
N MET A 281 1.88 -10.91 -24.93
CA MET A 281 3.14 -10.25 -24.57
C MET A 281 3.78 -10.89 -23.33
N LEU A 282 2.98 -11.18 -22.30
CA LEU A 282 3.45 -11.82 -21.08
C LEU A 282 3.96 -13.24 -21.37
N ALA A 283 3.33 -13.99 -22.27
CA ALA A 283 3.84 -15.30 -22.70
C ALA A 283 5.22 -15.19 -23.37
N ASP A 284 5.44 -14.14 -24.17
CA ASP A 284 6.73 -13.87 -24.80
C ASP A 284 7.80 -13.49 -23.78
N HIS A 285 7.46 -12.65 -22.79
CA HIS A 285 8.38 -12.30 -21.70
C HIS A 285 8.77 -13.53 -20.88
N ILE A 286 7.80 -14.39 -20.53
CA ILE A 286 8.06 -15.65 -19.81
C ILE A 286 9.01 -16.53 -20.64
N ALA A 287 8.70 -16.76 -21.92
CA ALA A 287 9.53 -17.59 -22.80
C ALA A 287 10.95 -17.03 -22.92
N TYR A 288 11.09 -15.72 -23.11
CA TYR A 288 12.37 -15.05 -23.18
C TYR A 288 13.18 -15.21 -21.89
N LEU A 289 12.57 -14.94 -20.73
CA LEU A 289 13.23 -15.03 -19.42
C LEU A 289 13.69 -16.45 -19.11
N LYS A 290 12.88 -17.48 -19.41
CA LYS A 290 13.32 -18.88 -19.26
C LYS A 290 14.61 -19.16 -20.04
N ALA A 291 14.81 -18.53 -21.19
CA ALA A 291 16.03 -18.69 -21.99
C ALA A 291 17.26 -17.92 -21.46
N GLN A 292 17.11 -17.03 -20.46
CA GLN A 292 18.21 -16.19 -19.95
C GLN A 292 19.04 -16.85 -18.82
N GLY A 293 18.75 -18.11 -18.50
CA GLY A 293 19.45 -18.86 -17.44
C GLY A 293 19.03 -18.42 -16.04
N PHE A 294 17.76 -18.10 -15.86
CA PHE A 294 17.10 -18.11 -14.57
C PHE A 294 16.61 -19.53 -14.26
N ASP A 295 16.60 -19.90 -13.00
CA ASP A 295 16.18 -21.22 -12.53
C ASP A 295 14.69 -21.25 -12.18
N LEU A 296 14.08 -20.07 -11.99
CA LEU A 296 12.66 -19.89 -11.69
C LEU A 296 12.16 -18.57 -12.28
N VAL A 297 10.97 -18.59 -12.88
CA VAL A 297 10.21 -17.39 -13.24
C VAL A 297 8.96 -17.31 -12.37
N ILE A 298 8.75 -16.18 -11.69
CA ILE A 298 7.53 -15.88 -10.95
C ILE A 298 6.75 -14.82 -11.70
N VAL A 299 5.44 -15.01 -11.85
CA VAL A 299 4.54 -14.08 -12.50
C VAL A 299 3.45 -13.67 -11.51
N GLU A 300 3.45 -12.42 -11.07
CA GLU A 300 2.38 -11.84 -10.25
C GLU A 300 1.40 -11.10 -11.15
N THR A 301 0.10 -11.41 -11.04
CA THR A 301 -0.94 -10.74 -11.81
C THR A 301 -1.47 -9.50 -11.09
N ALA A 302 -2.18 -8.64 -11.83
CA ALA A 302 -2.97 -7.57 -11.22
C ALA A 302 -4.05 -8.19 -10.30
N GLY A 303 -4.57 -7.41 -9.35
CA GLY A 303 -5.70 -7.89 -8.53
C GLY A 303 -6.86 -8.34 -9.42
N ILE A 304 -7.20 -9.62 -9.36
CA ILE A 304 -8.21 -10.23 -10.24
C ILE A 304 -9.60 -10.21 -9.62
N GLY A 305 -10.61 -10.29 -10.49
CA GLY A 305 -11.99 -10.57 -10.10
C GLY A 305 -12.20 -12.05 -9.73
N GLN A 306 -13.45 -12.43 -9.44
CA GLN A 306 -13.79 -13.81 -9.06
C GLN A 306 -13.69 -14.82 -10.23
N SER A 307 -13.78 -14.35 -11.49
CA SER A 307 -13.86 -15.18 -12.71
C SER A 307 -12.65 -15.05 -13.65
N ASP A 308 -11.53 -14.54 -13.14
CA ASP A 308 -10.29 -14.35 -13.90
C ASP A 308 -9.34 -15.53 -13.64
N SER A 309 -9.09 -16.35 -14.66
CA SER A 309 -8.21 -17.54 -14.58
C SER A 309 -7.11 -17.58 -15.65
N GLU A 310 -6.94 -16.51 -16.44
CA GLU A 310 -6.03 -16.48 -17.60
C GLU A 310 -4.58 -16.87 -17.28
N ILE A 311 -4.11 -16.61 -16.05
CA ILE A 311 -2.74 -16.96 -15.64
C ILE A 311 -2.48 -18.47 -15.64
N VAL A 312 -3.50 -19.30 -15.43
CA VAL A 312 -3.37 -20.76 -15.29
C VAL A 312 -2.81 -21.38 -16.57
N ASP A 313 -3.22 -20.86 -17.73
CA ASP A 313 -2.78 -21.37 -19.03
C ASP A 313 -1.34 -20.94 -19.39
N MET A 314 -0.73 -20.05 -18.60
CA MET A 314 0.57 -19.43 -18.88
C MET A 314 1.70 -19.93 -17.97
N VAL A 315 1.37 -20.70 -16.92
CA VAL A 315 2.30 -21.06 -15.85
C VAL A 315 2.30 -22.55 -15.59
N ASP A 316 3.42 -23.06 -15.08
CA ASP A 316 3.55 -24.48 -14.72
C ASP A 316 2.88 -24.77 -13.36
N PHE A 317 2.85 -23.78 -12.46
CA PHE A 317 2.26 -23.89 -11.13
C PHE A 317 1.51 -22.61 -10.74
N SER A 318 0.27 -22.73 -10.28
CA SER A 318 -0.61 -21.59 -9.97
C SER A 318 -0.90 -21.47 -8.48
N VAL A 319 -0.75 -20.26 -7.95
CA VAL A 319 -0.96 -19.90 -6.55
C VAL A 319 -2.07 -18.85 -6.46
N TYR A 320 -3.14 -19.14 -5.73
CA TYR A 320 -4.22 -18.21 -5.48
C TYR A 320 -4.16 -17.63 -4.07
N VAL A 321 -3.96 -16.32 -3.96
CA VAL A 321 -3.89 -15.59 -2.69
C VAL A 321 -5.22 -14.89 -2.40
N MET A 322 -5.80 -15.19 -1.24
CA MET A 322 -7.04 -14.58 -0.77
C MET A 322 -6.96 -14.18 0.71
N THR A 323 -8.02 -13.57 1.22
CA THR A 323 -8.17 -13.22 2.64
C THR A 323 -9.49 -13.78 3.18
N SER A 324 -9.75 -13.64 4.46
CA SER A 324 -11.04 -14.01 5.07
C SER A 324 -12.21 -13.11 4.67
N GLU A 325 -11.97 -12.03 3.91
CA GLU A 325 -12.99 -11.04 3.52
C GLU A 325 -13.67 -11.38 2.17
N TYR A 326 -14.18 -12.61 2.01
CA TYR A 326 -14.92 -13.03 0.81
C TYR A 326 -16.46 -12.93 0.95
N GLY A 327 -16.95 -12.43 2.09
CA GLY A 327 -18.37 -12.33 2.38
C GLY A 327 -18.97 -13.66 2.86
N ALA A 328 -20.05 -14.12 2.23
CA ALA A 328 -20.68 -15.39 2.57
C ALA A 328 -19.93 -16.59 1.97
N ALA A 329 -19.98 -17.75 2.62
CA ALA A 329 -19.35 -18.98 2.11
C ALA A 329 -19.81 -19.37 0.69
N SER A 330 -21.04 -19.02 0.30
CA SER A 330 -21.56 -19.24 -1.07
C SER A 330 -20.86 -18.40 -2.14
N GLN A 331 -20.06 -17.39 -1.78
CA GLN A 331 -19.23 -16.66 -2.74
C GLN A 331 -18.02 -17.48 -3.17
N LEU A 332 -17.57 -18.44 -2.36
CA LEU A 332 -16.45 -19.32 -2.70
C LEU A 332 -16.77 -20.19 -3.93
N GLU A 333 -18.05 -20.53 -4.12
CA GLU A 333 -18.54 -21.28 -5.29
C GLU A 333 -18.40 -20.52 -6.62
N LYS A 334 -18.10 -19.22 -6.58
CA LYS A 334 -17.96 -18.36 -7.77
C LYS A 334 -16.50 -17.99 -8.07
N ILE A 335 -15.57 -18.47 -7.25
CA ILE A 335 -14.15 -18.17 -7.42
C ILE A 335 -13.54 -19.29 -8.24
N ASP A 336 -13.39 -19.06 -9.54
CA ASP A 336 -12.87 -20.04 -10.49
C ASP A 336 -11.45 -20.51 -10.09
N MET A 337 -10.65 -19.61 -9.51
CA MET A 337 -9.31 -19.97 -9.03
C MET A 337 -9.31 -21.03 -7.90
N LEU A 338 -10.42 -21.28 -7.20
CA LEU A 338 -10.49 -22.40 -6.26
C LEU A 338 -10.62 -23.76 -6.95
N ASP A 339 -11.03 -23.80 -8.22
CA ASP A 339 -11.02 -24.98 -9.07
C ASP A 339 -9.64 -25.20 -9.71
N PHE A 340 -8.97 -24.12 -10.14
CA PHE A 340 -7.77 -24.22 -10.97
C PHE A 340 -6.44 -24.05 -10.22
N ALA A 341 -6.42 -23.45 -9.02
CA ALA A 341 -5.18 -23.23 -8.30
C ALA A 341 -4.58 -24.54 -7.76
N ASP A 342 -3.28 -24.70 -7.99
CA ASP A 342 -2.50 -25.80 -7.41
C ASP A 342 -2.25 -25.60 -5.90
N LEU A 343 -2.22 -24.33 -5.48
CA LEU A 343 -2.04 -23.94 -4.09
C LEU A 343 -2.85 -22.69 -3.77
N VAL A 344 -3.56 -22.71 -2.65
CA VAL A 344 -4.33 -21.57 -2.13
C VAL A 344 -3.66 -21.02 -0.87
N VAL A 345 -3.42 -19.73 -0.86
CA VAL A 345 -2.87 -18.98 0.28
C VAL A 345 -3.99 -18.14 0.90
N LEU A 346 -4.40 -18.48 2.11
CA LEU A 346 -5.27 -17.64 2.94
C LEU A 346 -4.37 -16.69 3.75
N ASN A 347 -4.05 -15.54 3.17
CA ASN A 347 -3.21 -14.52 3.77
C ASN A 347 -3.99 -13.60 4.72
N LYS A 348 -3.26 -12.83 5.52
CA LYS A 348 -3.80 -12.00 6.61
C LYS A 348 -4.56 -12.85 7.63
N TYR A 349 -3.98 -14.00 7.96
CA TYR A 349 -4.56 -14.93 8.93
C TYR A 349 -4.63 -14.35 10.37
N ASP A 350 -4.07 -13.16 10.61
CA ASP A 350 -4.25 -12.35 11.81
C ASP A 350 -5.67 -11.76 11.96
N LYS A 351 -6.46 -11.76 10.88
CA LYS A 351 -7.80 -11.16 10.86
C LYS A 351 -8.83 -12.05 11.54
N ARG A 352 -9.87 -11.40 12.06
CA ARG A 352 -11.02 -12.10 12.67
C ARG A 352 -11.71 -12.98 11.63
N GLY A 353 -12.11 -14.18 12.03
CA GLY A 353 -12.80 -15.15 11.17
C GLY A 353 -11.87 -15.92 10.24
N ALA A 354 -10.54 -15.80 10.39
CA ALA A 354 -9.58 -16.52 9.56
C ALA A 354 -9.67 -18.05 9.72
N GLU A 355 -9.91 -18.56 10.93
CA GLU A 355 -10.12 -20.00 11.18
C GLU A 355 -11.37 -20.54 10.48
N ASP A 356 -12.49 -19.82 10.58
CA ASP A 356 -13.73 -20.15 9.87
C ASP A 356 -13.50 -20.11 8.34
N ALA A 357 -12.77 -19.09 7.88
CA ALA A 357 -12.40 -18.95 6.48
C ALA A 357 -11.56 -20.12 5.97
N LEU A 358 -10.56 -20.56 6.73
CA LEU A 358 -9.73 -21.71 6.35
C LEU A 358 -10.58 -22.97 6.20
N ARG A 359 -11.49 -23.21 7.15
CA ARG A 359 -12.41 -24.35 7.10
C ARG A 359 -13.32 -24.28 5.87
N ASP A 360 -13.89 -23.11 5.58
CA ASP A 360 -14.84 -22.93 4.49
C ASP A 360 -14.14 -23.07 3.12
N VAL A 361 -12.95 -22.49 2.96
CA VAL A 361 -12.12 -22.63 1.75
C VAL A 361 -11.71 -24.08 1.52
N ARG A 362 -11.25 -24.79 2.57
CA ARG A 362 -10.92 -26.22 2.50
C ARG A 362 -12.12 -27.08 2.10
N LYS A 363 -13.29 -26.81 2.67
CA LYS A 363 -14.54 -27.49 2.29
C LYS A 363 -14.92 -27.22 0.84
N GLN A 364 -14.76 -25.98 0.37
CA GLN A 364 -15.05 -25.66 -1.02
C GLN A 364 -14.06 -26.35 -1.97
N TRP A 365 -12.76 -26.32 -1.66
CA TRP A 365 -11.75 -27.02 -2.45
C TRP A 365 -12.05 -28.51 -2.58
N LYS A 366 -12.45 -29.18 -1.48
CA LYS A 366 -12.88 -30.58 -1.49
C LYS A 366 -14.07 -30.85 -2.41
N ARG A 367 -15.05 -29.94 -2.45
CA ARG A 367 -16.23 -30.05 -3.31
C ARG A 367 -15.84 -29.92 -4.78
N ASN A 368 -15.04 -28.91 -5.10
CA ASN A 368 -14.52 -28.61 -6.43
C ASN A 368 -13.76 -29.82 -7.02
N HIS A 369 -12.94 -30.47 -6.19
CA HIS A 369 -12.08 -31.59 -6.60
C HIS A 369 -12.69 -32.98 -6.36
N VAL A 370 -13.94 -33.06 -5.88
CA VAL A 370 -14.62 -34.33 -5.50
C VAL A 370 -13.78 -35.17 -4.52
N ALA A 371 -12.97 -34.49 -3.68
CA ALA A 371 -11.93 -35.08 -2.85
C ALA A 371 -12.38 -35.21 -1.37
N PHE A 372 -13.58 -35.76 -1.14
CA PHE A 372 -14.23 -35.75 0.18
C PHE A 372 -13.50 -36.54 1.28
N THR A 373 -12.66 -37.51 0.89
CA THR A 373 -11.91 -38.37 1.82
C THR A 373 -10.51 -37.86 2.17
N VAL A 374 -10.03 -36.81 1.49
CA VAL A 374 -8.71 -36.22 1.75
C VAL A 374 -8.69 -35.58 3.14
N ALA A 375 -7.61 -35.78 3.90
CA ALA A 375 -7.46 -35.14 5.21
C ALA A 375 -7.28 -33.62 5.04
N ASP A 376 -7.75 -32.83 6.01
CA ASP A 376 -7.68 -31.36 5.91
C ASP A 376 -6.24 -30.83 5.80
N GLU A 377 -5.26 -31.59 6.29
CA GLU A 377 -3.83 -31.27 6.24
C GLU A 377 -3.21 -31.45 4.85
N ASP A 378 -3.78 -32.34 4.03
CA ASP A 378 -3.32 -32.63 2.67
C ASP A 378 -3.93 -31.70 1.62
N ILE A 379 -4.98 -30.96 2.00
CA ILE A 379 -5.59 -29.94 1.15
C ILE A 379 -4.57 -28.81 0.96
N PRO A 380 -4.28 -28.36 -0.28
CA PRO A 380 -3.30 -27.33 -0.56
C PRO A 380 -3.82 -25.92 -0.24
N VAL A 381 -4.38 -25.71 0.95
CA VAL A 381 -4.89 -24.43 1.45
C VAL A 381 -4.17 -24.07 2.75
N TYR A 382 -3.34 -23.03 2.67
CA TYR A 382 -2.39 -22.67 3.71
C TYR A 382 -2.72 -21.31 4.36
N PRO A 383 -2.81 -21.24 5.70
CA PRO A 383 -2.93 -20.00 6.44
C PRO A 383 -1.57 -19.28 6.52
N THR A 384 -1.52 -17.98 6.20
CA THR A 384 -0.27 -17.21 6.22
C THR A 384 -0.46 -15.79 6.75
N ILE A 385 0.61 -15.23 7.32
CA ILE A 385 0.68 -13.81 7.70
C ILE A 385 1.95 -13.20 7.10
N ALA A 386 1.86 -12.71 5.86
CA ALA A 386 3.02 -12.12 5.17
C ALA A 386 3.57 -10.83 5.81
N SER A 387 2.80 -10.17 6.68
CA SER A 387 3.29 -9.03 7.46
C SER A 387 4.10 -9.44 8.70
N GLN A 388 4.11 -10.72 9.06
CA GLN A 388 4.86 -11.25 10.19
C GLN A 388 6.20 -11.79 9.69
N PHE A 389 7.29 -11.22 10.21
CA PHE A 389 8.63 -11.73 9.90
C PHE A 389 8.78 -13.19 10.34
N ASN A 390 9.31 -14.01 9.44
CA ASN A 390 9.53 -15.44 9.65
C ASN A 390 8.25 -16.18 10.09
N ASP A 391 7.11 -15.87 9.44
CA ASP A 391 5.84 -16.54 9.69
C ASP A 391 5.97 -18.07 9.45
N PRO A 392 5.62 -18.92 10.44
CA PRO A 392 5.65 -20.37 10.27
C PRO A 392 4.69 -20.87 9.20
N GLY A 393 3.55 -20.20 9.02
CA GLY A 393 2.57 -20.54 7.98
C GLY A 393 3.16 -20.42 6.57
N ILE A 394 3.89 -19.34 6.29
CA ILE A 394 4.61 -19.18 5.02
C ILE A 394 5.72 -20.21 4.87
N SER A 395 6.49 -20.50 5.92
CA SER A 395 7.57 -21.49 5.85
C SER A 395 7.05 -22.90 5.55
N TRP A 396 5.94 -23.31 6.18
CA TRP A 396 5.23 -24.55 5.86
C TRP A 396 4.70 -24.55 4.42
N MET A 397 4.00 -23.50 4.02
CA MET A 397 3.47 -23.35 2.65
C MET A 397 4.59 -23.40 1.60
N PHE A 398 5.73 -22.75 1.86
CA PHE A 398 6.88 -22.71 0.96
C PHE A 398 7.50 -24.10 0.75
N SER A 399 7.65 -24.90 1.81
CA SER A 399 8.10 -26.28 1.70
C SER A 399 7.16 -27.11 0.84
N GLU A 400 5.85 -26.95 1.03
CA GLU A 400 4.83 -27.65 0.26
C GLU A 400 4.71 -27.16 -1.19
N LEU A 401 4.97 -25.87 -1.44
CA LEU A 401 5.09 -25.29 -2.78
C LEU A 401 6.25 -25.94 -3.53
N CYS A 402 7.44 -26.01 -2.91
CA CYS A 402 8.60 -26.62 -3.56
C CYS A 402 8.35 -28.08 -3.93
N ARG A 403 7.80 -28.87 -2.99
CA ARG A 403 7.45 -30.28 -3.23
C ARG A 403 6.46 -30.44 -4.39
N ARG A 404 5.39 -29.64 -4.42
CA ARG A 404 4.36 -29.74 -5.47
C ARG A 404 4.85 -29.24 -6.83
N VAL A 405 5.72 -28.21 -6.86
CA VAL A 405 6.35 -27.74 -8.10
C VAL A 405 7.24 -28.83 -8.69
N VAL A 406 8.04 -29.51 -7.85
CA VAL A 406 8.85 -30.68 -8.28
C VAL A 406 7.97 -31.76 -8.90
N GLU A 407 6.89 -32.14 -8.22
CA GLU A 407 5.96 -33.18 -8.70
C GLU A 407 5.26 -32.79 -10.00
N LYS A 408 4.83 -31.54 -10.14
CA LYS A 408 4.05 -31.08 -11.29
C LYS A 408 4.92 -30.79 -12.53
N ALA A 409 6.11 -30.24 -12.32
CA ALA A 409 7.02 -29.84 -13.40
C ALA A 409 8.12 -30.88 -13.69
N ASP A 410 8.11 -32.04 -13.02
CA ASP A 410 9.10 -33.13 -13.18
C ASP A 410 10.54 -32.64 -13.04
N LEU A 411 10.82 -31.95 -11.92
CA LEU A 411 12.12 -31.34 -11.61
C LEU A 411 12.98 -32.25 -10.73
N ASP A 412 14.27 -31.94 -10.61
CA ASP A 412 15.15 -32.62 -9.65
C ASP A 412 14.78 -32.25 -8.21
N GLU A 413 14.26 -33.23 -7.47
CA GLU A 413 13.87 -33.11 -6.07
C GLU A 413 15.00 -32.55 -5.18
N LYS A 414 16.25 -32.94 -5.43
CA LYS A 414 17.39 -32.47 -4.62
C LYS A 414 17.66 -30.99 -4.80
N ALA A 415 17.41 -30.44 -5.98
CA ALA A 415 17.63 -29.03 -6.28
C ALA A 415 16.55 -28.12 -5.69
N TRP A 416 15.41 -28.69 -5.28
CA TRP A 416 14.22 -27.97 -4.82
C TRP A 416 13.77 -28.35 -3.41
N THR A 417 14.53 -29.16 -2.68
CA THR A 417 14.22 -29.48 -1.28
C THR A 417 14.80 -28.39 -0.36
N PRO A 418 13.97 -27.55 0.29
CA PRO A 418 14.46 -26.49 1.16
C PRO A 418 14.89 -27.03 2.54
N ASP A 419 16.00 -26.53 3.06
CA ASP A 419 16.38 -26.72 4.47
C ASP A 419 15.63 -25.70 5.34
N ILE A 420 14.42 -26.05 5.76
CA ILE A 420 13.55 -25.19 6.57
C ILE A 420 12.77 -25.99 7.62
N ASP A 421 12.73 -25.47 8.85
CA ASP A 421 11.94 -26.08 9.92
C ASP A 421 10.44 -25.81 9.71
N THR A 422 9.68 -26.89 9.55
CA THR A 422 8.21 -26.87 9.39
C THR A 422 7.49 -27.53 10.58
N SER A 423 8.16 -27.69 11.72
CA SER A 423 7.59 -28.25 12.94
C SER A 423 6.43 -27.40 13.50
N VAL A 424 6.50 -26.09 13.32
CA VAL A 424 5.43 -25.14 13.61
C VAL A 424 4.79 -24.71 12.28
N ARG A 425 3.51 -25.01 12.11
CA ARG A 425 2.78 -24.76 10.85
C ARG A 425 1.76 -23.63 10.93
N GLU A 426 1.21 -23.38 12.11
CA GLU A 426 0.15 -22.37 12.28
C GLU A 426 0.73 -21.00 12.64
N PRO A 427 0.33 -19.93 11.92
CA PRO A 427 0.66 -18.55 12.29
C PRO A 427 0.16 -18.22 13.69
N ARG A 428 1.00 -17.61 14.53
CA ARG A 428 0.59 -17.06 15.82
C ARG A 428 0.54 -15.53 15.73
N SER A 429 -0.67 -15.00 15.50
CA SER A 429 -0.90 -13.56 15.54
C SER A 429 -0.69 -13.00 16.95
N THR A 430 0.31 -12.12 17.10
CA THR A 430 0.47 -11.30 18.30
C THR A 430 -0.29 -9.98 18.08
N ALA A 431 -1.60 -10.01 18.29
CA ALA A 431 -2.41 -8.80 18.16
C ALA A 431 -1.99 -7.76 19.21
N MET A 432 -1.43 -6.62 18.76
CA MET A 432 -1.07 -5.51 19.67
C MET A 432 -2.30 -4.94 20.40
N ILE A 433 -3.46 -4.93 19.75
CA ILE A 433 -4.74 -4.52 20.34
C ILE A 433 -5.65 -5.75 20.35
N PRO A 434 -6.08 -6.23 21.53
CA PRO A 434 -7.04 -7.33 21.62
C PRO A 434 -8.34 -7.01 20.88
N GLY A 435 -8.95 -8.02 20.24
CA GLY A 435 -10.18 -7.84 19.46
C GLY A 435 -11.32 -7.14 20.21
N ALA A 436 -11.42 -7.37 21.52
CA ALA A 436 -12.41 -6.72 22.39
C ALA A 436 -12.20 -5.20 22.55
N ARG A 437 -11.01 -4.67 22.23
CA ARG A 437 -10.64 -3.25 22.41
C ARG A 437 -10.48 -2.50 21.09
N ILE A 438 -10.88 -3.07 19.95
CA ILE A 438 -10.78 -2.42 18.63
C ILE A 438 -11.48 -1.04 18.60
N ARG A 439 -12.55 -0.86 19.39
CA ARG A 439 -13.35 0.38 19.43
C ARG A 439 -12.92 1.39 20.49
N TYR A 440 -11.75 1.23 21.12
CA TYR A 440 -11.31 2.10 22.21
C TYR A 440 -11.34 3.61 21.90
N LEU A 441 -11.00 4.03 20.68
CA LEU A 441 -11.08 5.46 20.29
C LEU A 441 -12.53 5.95 20.17
N ALA A 442 -13.46 5.10 19.76
CA ALA A 442 -14.88 5.42 19.75
C ALA A 442 -15.42 5.56 21.18
N GLU A 443 -15.02 4.66 22.07
CA GLU A 443 -15.36 4.72 23.50
C GLU A 443 -14.84 6.01 24.14
N ILE A 444 -13.60 6.41 23.85
CA ILE A 444 -13.01 7.69 24.31
C ILE A 444 -13.81 8.88 23.78
N ALA A 445 -14.18 8.86 22.49
CA ALA A 445 -14.96 9.94 21.88
C ALA A 445 -16.39 10.03 22.44
N GLU A 446 -17.05 8.89 22.68
CA GLU A 446 -18.37 8.81 23.31
C GLU A 446 -18.30 9.36 24.75
N GLN A 447 -17.31 8.96 25.54
CA GLN A 447 -17.09 9.50 26.89
C GLN A 447 -16.88 11.02 26.88
N GLY A 448 -16.10 11.55 25.92
CA GLY A 448 -15.91 12.99 25.78
C GLY A 448 -17.21 13.74 25.49
N ARG A 449 -18.08 13.19 24.62
CA ARG A 449 -19.40 13.78 24.33
C ARG A 449 -20.34 13.70 25.54
N ASP A 450 -20.34 12.58 26.26
CA ASP A 450 -21.14 12.39 27.46
C ASP A 450 -20.77 13.39 28.56
N ILE A 451 -19.48 13.69 28.73
CA ILE A 451 -19.01 14.71 29.67
C ILE A 451 -19.57 16.09 29.29
N ASN A 452 -19.47 16.48 28.01
CA ASN A 452 -20.01 17.77 27.54
C ASN A 452 -21.54 17.83 27.74
N TYR A 453 -22.26 16.78 27.36
CA TYR A 453 -23.71 16.71 27.55
C TYR A 453 -24.10 16.85 29.03
N ARG A 454 -23.39 16.17 29.93
CA ARG A 454 -23.62 16.30 31.38
C ARG A 454 -23.30 17.71 31.87
N ALA A 455 -22.22 18.31 31.39
CA ALA A 455 -21.84 19.67 31.77
C ALA A 455 -22.91 20.69 31.32
N ASP A 456 -23.39 20.61 30.08
CA ASP A 456 -24.43 21.49 29.54
C ASP A 456 -25.75 21.31 30.31
N SER A 457 -26.17 20.05 30.52
CA SER A 457 -27.38 19.75 31.30
C SER A 457 -27.29 20.31 32.72
N GLN A 458 -26.14 20.13 33.40
CA GLN A 458 -25.93 20.67 34.74
C GLN A 458 -25.87 22.20 34.76
N ALA A 459 -25.34 22.84 33.71
CA ALA A 459 -25.33 24.29 33.57
C ALA A 459 -26.75 24.85 33.37
N GLU A 460 -27.60 24.20 32.56
CA GLU A 460 -29.00 24.57 32.38
C GLU A 460 -29.80 24.43 33.68
N ILE A 461 -29.60 23.33 34.42
CA ILE A 461 -30.23 23.12 35.72
C ILE A 461 -29.79 24.21 36.71
N ALA A 462 -28.49 24.55 36.76
CA ALA A 462 -27.96 25.59 37.62
C ALA A 462 -28.54 26.98 37.26
N SER A 463 -28.62 27.30 35.97
CA SER A 463 -29.24 28.53 35.46
C SER A 463 -30.71 28.64 35.87
N ARG A 464 -31.46 27.53 35.74
CA ARG A 464 -32.86 27.45 36.20
C ARG A 464 -32.99 27.67 37.70
N ALA A 465 -32.13 27.02 38.51
CA ALA A 465 -32.10 27.21 39.96
C ALA A 465 -31.83 28.68 40.31
N GLN A 466 -30.87 29.33 39.64
CA GLN A 466 -30.55 30.74 39.85
C GLN A 466 -31.74 31.66 39.53
N HIS A 467 -32.37 31.47 38.37
CA HIS A 467 -33.50 32.31 37.96
C HIS A 467 -34.68 32.20 38.92
N LEU A 468 -34.95 30.99 39.43
CA LEU A 468 -36.00 30.76 40.42
C LEU A 468 -35.66 31.41 41.76
N PHE A 469 -34.41 31.27 42.22
CA PHE A 469 -33.91 31.92 43.44
C PHE A 469 -34.06 33.44 43.37
N GLU A 470 -33.60 34.05 42.28
CA GLU A 470 -33.69 35.50 42.07
C GLU A 470 -35.15 35.98 41.99
N SER A 471 -36.03 35.21 41.34
CA SER A 471 -37.46 35.53 41.29
C SER A 471 -38.09 35.51 42.69
N LEU A 472 -37.79 34.48 43.49
CA LEU A 472 -38.27 34.37 44.88
C LEU A 472 -37.71 35.49 45.76
N ARG A 473 -36.43 35.88 45.55
CA ARG A 473 -35.79 37.00 46.25
C ARG A 473 -36.45 38.34 45.93
N LEU A 474 -36.76 38.59 44.66
CA LEU A 474 -37.43 39.82 44.21
C LEU A 474 -38.89 39.90 44.66
N LEU A 475 -39.55 38.76 44.84
CA LEU A 475 -40.89 38.66 45.42
C LEU A 475 -40.90 38.69 46.96
N GLU A 476 -39.72 38.85 47.59
CA GLU A 476 -39.54 38.91 49.04
C GLU A 476 -40.11 37.68 49.77
N ASP A 477 -39.87 36.47 49.23
CA ASP A 477 -40.34 35.22 49.84
C ASP A 477 -39.84 35.10 51.30
N PRO A 478 -40.74 35.04 52.31
CA PRO A 478 -40.36 35.03 53.72
C PRO A 478 -39.60 33.76 54.15
N GLN A 479 -39.68 32.68 53.37
CA GLN A 479 -39.07 31.38 53.68
C GLN A 479 -37.86 31.05 52.79
N LEU A 480 -37.37 32.01 51.99
CA LEU A 480 -36.26 31.79 51.05
C LEU A 480 -34.98 31.32 51.77
N PRO A 481 -34.45 30.12 51.49
CA PRO A 481 -33.19 29.64 52.05
C PRO A 481 -32.00 30.41 51.46
N ARG A 482 -30.76 30.08 51.86
CA ARG A 482 -29.58 30.63 51.18
C ARG A 482 -29.48 30.07 49.75
N GLU A 483 -28.77 30.80 48.91
CA GLU A 483 -28.51 30.39 47.53
C GLU A 483 -27.92 28.97 47.47
N LEU A 484 -28.49 28.11 46.63
CA LEU A 484 -28.15 26.69 46.47
C LEU A 484 -28.41 25.81 47.73
N GLU A 485 -29.20 26.26 48.69
CA GLU A 485 -29.75 25.43 49.77
C GLU A 485 -31.19 25.00 49.47
N LEU A 486 -31.60 23.87 50.04
CA LEU A 486 -32.95 23.33 49.90
C LEU A 486 -33.88 23.95 50.96
N TYR A 487 -35.15 24.12 50.60
CA TYR A 487 -36.22 24.46 51.52
C TYR A 487 -36.45 23.34 52.55
N GLN A 488 -36.92 23.74 53.74
CA GLN A 488 -37.50 22.82 54.72
C GLN A 488 -38.86 22.30 54.21
N ALA A 489 -39.27 21.11 54.67
CA ALA A 489 -40.43 20.42 54.11
C ALA A 489 -41.76 21.17 54.31
N ASP A 490 -41.89 21.92 55.41
CA ASP A 490 -43.04 22.75 55.73
C ASP A 490 -43.22 23.93 54.77
N ALA A 491 -42.12 24.53 54.29
CA ALA A 491 -42.14 25.64 53.33
C ALA A 491 -42.67 25.25 51.94
N LEU A 492 -42.74 23.95 51.65
CA LEU A 492 -43.17 23.38 50.37
C LEU A 492 -44.63 22.91 50.37
N THR A 493 -45.33 23.02 51.50
CA THR A 493 -46.72 22.57 51.68
C THR A 493 -47.53 23.61 52.47
N GLY A 494 -48.64 24.11 51.93
CA GLY A 494 -49.47 25.09 52.63
C GLY A 494 -50.53 25.75 51.74
N ASP A 495 -51.29 26.68 52.33
CA ASP A 495 -52.35 27.48 51.70
C ASP A 495 -51.87 28.90 51.32
N ASP A 496 -50.54 29.09 51.23
CA ASP A 496 -49.89 30.31 50.74
C ASP A 496 -50.27 30.62 49.28
N ASP A 497 -49.83 31.78 48.76
CA ASP A 497 -49.91 32.11 47.34
C ASP A 497 -49.40 30.94 46.48
N ARG A 498 -50.31 30.38 45.69
CA ARG A 498 -50.07 29.22 44.83
C ARG A 498 -48.87 29.41 43.90
N SER A 499 -48.62 30.64 43.46
CA SER A 499 -47.51 30.98 42.57
C SER A 499 -46.18 30.91 43.31
N LEU A 500 -46.12 31.43 44.53
CA LEU A 500 -44.94 31.33 45.39
C LEU A 500 -44.65 29.88 45.74
N LEU A 501 -45.68 29.12 46.15
CA LEU A 501 -45.54 27.71 46.46
C LEU A 501 -44.96 26.91 45.28
N LEU A 502 -45.46 27.17 44.06
CA LEU A 502 -44.95 26.53 42.85
C LEU A 502 -43.48 26.93 42.58
N LEU A 503 -43.11 28.20 42.73
CA LEU A 503 -41.72 28.63 42.56
C LEU A 503 -40.78 27.99 43.58
N ARG A 504 -41.18 27.87 44.85
CA ARG A 504 -40.42 27.16 45.89
C ARG A 504 -40.20 25.70 45.52
N GLN A 505 -41.26 25.01 45.08
CA GLN A 505 -41.19 23.61 44.64
C GLN A 505 -40.28 23.45 43.41
N ARG A 506 -40.38 24.33 42.40
CA ARG A 506 -39.50 24.29 41.22
C ARG A 506 -38.04 24.58 41.56
N TYR A 507 -37.79 25.49 42.50
CA TYR A 507 -36.43 25.76 42.97
C TYR A 507 -35.85 24.54 43.71
N GLN A 508 -36.64 23.94 44.60
CA GLN A 508 -36.28 22.70 45.30
C GLN A 508 -35.91 21.58 44.32
N GLU A 509 -36.73 21.37 43.29
CA GLU A 509 -36.44 20.41 42.21
C GLU A 509 -35.14 20.76 41.47
N ALA A 510 -34.97 22.01 41.05
CA ALA A 510 -33.79 22.42 40.29
C ALA A 510 -32.48 22.30 41.09
N VAL A 511 -32.48 22.64 42.38
CA VAL A 511 -31.30 22.43 43.24
C VAL A 511 -31.08 20.93 43.52
N GLY A 512 -32.15 20.15 43.65
CA GLY A 512 -32.09 18.69 43.82
C GLY A 512 -31.57 17.93 42.60
N ASP A 513 -31.80 18.44 41.40
CA ASP A 513 -31.33 17.87 40.13
C ASP A 513 -29.82 18.13 39.87
N LEU A 514 -29.20 19.03 40.63
CA LEU A 514 -27.76 19.27 40.52
C LEU A 514 -26.97 18.13 41.17
N SER A 515 -25.93 17.67 40.48
CA SER A 515 -25.00 16.69 41.02
C SER A 515 -24.24 17.26 42.22
N ALA A 516 -23.79 16.39 43.13
CA ALA A 516 -22.99 16.80 44.28
C ALA A 516 -21.72 17.57 43.88
N ASP A 517 -21.07 17.16 42.79
CA ASP A 517 -19.89 17.83 42.25
C ASP A 517 -20.25 19.22 41.68
N SER A 518 -21.33 19.34 40.91
CA SER A 518 -21.82 20.63 40.40
C SER A 518 -22.15 21.60 41.54
N LEU A 519 -22.89 21.13 42.56
CA LEU A 519 -23.23 21.93 43.74
C LEU A 519 -21.98 22.42 44.47
N LYS A 520 -21.01 21.53 44.67
CA LYS A 520 -19.73 21.90 45.29
C LYS A 520 -19.00 22.96 44.45
N LEU A 521 -18.88 22.75 43.14
CA LEU A 521 -18.22 23.70 42.24
C LEU A 521 -18.88 25.09 42.26
N LEU A 522 -20.21 25.15 42.29
CA LEU A 522 -20.96 26.40 42.38
C LEU A 522 -20.80 27.09 43.74
N ARG A 523 -20.82 26.33 44.84
CA ARG A 523 -20.63 26.87 46.20
C ARG A 523 -19.19 27.38 46.44
N ASP A 524 -18.21 26.70 45.84
CA ASP A 524 -16.79 27.09 45.93
C ASP A 524 -16.46 28.26 44.99
N TRP A 525 -17.32 28.58 44.02
CA TRP A 525 -17.06 29.59 42.99
C TRP A 525 -16.77 31.00 43.54
N PRO A 526 -17.49 31.56 44.52
CA PRO A 526 -17.17 32.88 45.08
C PRO A 526 -15.76 32.94 45.66
N GLN A 527 -15.33 31.90 46.39
CA GLN A 527 -13.97 31.80 46.93
C GLN A 527 -12.95 31.69 45.80
N ARG A 528 -13.21 30.87 44.79
CA ARG A 528 -12.33 30.72 43.62
C ARG A 528 -12.17 32.03 42.86
N LYS A 529 -13.27 32.76 42.63
CA LYS A 529 -13.29 34.08 42.00
C LYS A 529 -12.50 35.11 42.81
N ALA A 530 -12.61 35.09 44.13
CA ALA A 530 -11.83 35.96 45.02
C ALA A 530 -10.33 35.65 44.93
N GLY A 531 -9.94 34.37 44.94
CA GLY A 531 -8.53 33.94 44.85
C GLY A 531 -7.86 34.20 43.49
N VAL A 532 -8.64 34.29 42.40
CA VAL A 532 -8.11 34.73 41.09
C VAL A 532 -7.93 36.25 41.03
N ARG A 533 -8.65 37.01 41.87
CA ARG A 533 -8.60 38.47 41.91
C ARG A 533 -7.59 39.02 42.94
N SER A 534 -7.00 38.18 43.78
CA SER A 534 -6.00 38.61 44.76
C SER A 534 -4.64 38.87 44.10
N GLU A 535 -3.89 39.86 44.58
CA GLU A 535 -2.55 40.20 44.08
C GLU A 535 -1.51 39.08 44.31
N LYS A 536 -1.80 38.16 45.23
CA LYS A 536 -0.99 36.98 45.51
C LYS A 536 -1.89 35.74 45.49
N HIS A 537 -1.45 34.71 44.77
CA HIS A 537 -2.06 33.39 44.83
C HIS A 537 -1.45 32.67 46.05
N SER A 538 -2.18 32.61 47.17
CA SER A 538 -1.75 31.90 48.38
C SER A 538 -2.14 30.43 48.32
#